data_AF-A0A967TZT1-F1
#
_entry.id   AF-A0A967TZT1-F1
#
_cell.length_a   1.000
_cell.length_b   1.000
_cell.length_c   1.000
_cell.angle_alpha   90.00
_cell.angle_beta   90.00
_cell.angle_gamma   90.00
#
_symmetry.space_group_name_H-M   'P 1'
#
loop_
_entity.id
_entity.type
_entity.pdbx_description
1 polymer ?
#
loop_
_entity_poly.entity_id
_entity_poly.type
_entity_poly.pdbx_seq_one_letter_code
_entity_poly.pdbx_strand_id
1 'polypeptide(L)' 'VDVEGKVIYVNLIGACSGCQMAAMTLGGIQQKLIEALGEFVKVIPASERPAVA' A
#
# COMPACT_ATOMS: atom_id res chain seq x y z
N VAL A 1 -8.75 5.24 -0.02
CA VAL A 1 -7.97 4.43 0.94
C VAL A 1 -8.92 3.43 1.55
N ASP A 2 -8.54 2.17 1.63
CA ASP A 2 -9.42 1.09 2.10
C ASP A 2 -8.63 -0.18 2.45
N VAL A 3 -9.25 -1.15 3.12
CA VAL A 3 -8.68 -2.45 3.49
C VAL A 3 -9.63 -3.57 3.11
N GLU A 4 -9.17 -4.49 2.24
CA GLU A 4 -9.91 -5.68 1.84
C GLU A 4 -9.16 -6.93 2.29
N GLY A 5 -9.56 -7.47 3.44
CA GLY A 5 -8.87 -8.61 4.05
C GLY A 5 -7.40 -8.30 4.31
N LYS A 6 -6.50 -8.95 3.55
CA LYS A 6 -5.04 -8.77 3.65
C LYS A 6 -4.48 -7.77 2.63
N VAL A 7 -5.32 -7.12 1.84
CA VAL A 7 -4.92 -6.12 0.85
C VAL A 7 -5.25 -4.73 1.37
N ILE A 8 -4.23 -3.89 1.51
CA ILE A 8 -4.34 -2.54 2.08
C ILE A 8 -4.07 -1.53 0.95
N TYR A 9 -5.04 -0.66 0.69
CA TYR A 9 -4.98 0.36 -0.36
C TYR A 9 -4.66 1.72 0.24
N VAL A 10 -3.48 2.25 -0.09
CA VAL A 10 -2.98 3.51 0.46
C VAL A 10 -2.74 4.56 -0.62
N ASN A 11 -2.94 5.82 -0.25
CA ASN A 11 -2.44 6.95 -1.03
C ASN A 11 -1.13 7.42 -0.39
N LEU A 12 -0.06 7.41 -1.18
CA LEU A 12 1.15 8.13 -0.80
C LEU A 12 0.92 9.63 -0.95
N ILE A 13 1.50 10.41 -0.05
CA ILE A 13 1.48 11.88 -0.12
C ILE A 13 2.92 12.40 -0.24
N GLY A 14 3.07 13.59 -0.83
CA GLY A 14 4.39 14.23 -1.02
C GLY A 14 5.16 13.69 -2.22
N ALA A 15 6.49 13.78 -2.18
CA ALA A 15 7.35 13.46 -3.34
C ALA A 15 7.21 12.03 -3.88
N CYS A 16 6.70 11.10 -3.06
CA CYS A 16 6.50 9.70 -3.43
C CYS A 16 5.12 9.42 -4.07
N SER A 17 4.22 10.40 -4.21
CA SER A 17 2.85 10.22 -4.71
C SER A 17 2.75 10.05 -6.24
N GLY A 18 3.63 9.25 -6.86
CA GLY A 18 3.65 9.02 -8.31
C GLY A 18 5.03 9.00 -8.96
N CYS A 19 6.11 8.95 -8.17
CA CYS A 19 7.45 8.79 -8.72
C CYS A 19 7.70 7.32 -9.12
N GLN A 20 8.62 7.09 -10.06
CA GLN A 20 9.01 5.73 -10.50
C GLN A 20 9.51 4.85 -9.33
N MET A 21 10.02 5.47 -8.26
CA MET A 21 10.52 4.79 -7.06
C MET A 21 9.44 4.59 -5.97
N ALA A 22 8.18 4.98 -6.20
CA ALA A 22 7.11 4.85 -5.22
C ALA A 22 6.88 3.39 -4.78
N ALA A 23 7.14 2.43 -5.68
CA ALA A 23 7.12 1.00 -5.37
C ALA A 23 8.11 0.61 -4.26
N MET A 24 9.28 1.23 -4.20
CA MET A 24 10.28 0.96 -3.15
C MET A 24 9.79 1.47 -1.79
N THR A 25 9.15 2.63 -1.76
CA THR A 25 8.52 3.17 -0.54
C THR A 25 7.38 2.26 -0.07
N LEU A 26 6.52 1.78 -0.97
CA LEU A 26 5.43 0.85 -0.64
C LEU A 26 5.94 -0.47 -0.09
N GLY A 27 7.03 -1.02 -0.65
CA GLY A 27 7.67 -2.22 -0.11
C GLY A 27 8.16 -2.04 1.33
N GLY A 28 8.74 -0.88 1.66
CA GLY A 28 9.13 -0.56 3.03
C GLY A 28 7.94 -0.42 3.99
N ILE A 29 6.84 0.18 3.53
CA ILE A 29 5.60 0.29 4.31
C ILE A 29 5.01 -1.12 4.55
N GLN A 30 5.02 -1.98 3.53
CA GLN A 30 4.54 -3.35 3.63
C GLN A 30 5.32 -4.14 4.70
N GLN A 31 6.66 -4.08 4.70
CA GLN A 31 7.45 -4.79 5.72
C GLN A 31 7.13 -4.30 7.13
N LYS A 32 7.05 -2.99 7.34
CA LYS A 32 6.69 -2.45 8.65
C LYS A 32 5.30 -2.89 9.12
N LEU A 33 4.34 -2.98 8.20
CA LEU A 33 3.00 -3.46 8.53
C LEU A 33 3.00 -4.96 8.85
N ILE A 34 3.78 -5.76 8.13
CA ILE A 34 3.92 -7.21 8.41
C ILE A 34 4.53 -7.42 9.80
N GLU A 35 5.59 -6.68 10.13
CA GLU A 35 6.24 -6.75 11.45
C GLU A 35 5.29 -6.32 12.58
N ALA A 36 4.52 -5.25 12.36
CA ALA A 36 3.58 -4.73 13.37
C ALA A 36 2.34 -5.62 13.57
N LEU A 37 1.83 -6.24 12.51
CA LEU A 37 0.62 -7.06 12.54
C LEU A 37 0.92 -8.54 12.83
N GLY A 38 2.15 -9.01 12.59
CA GLY A 38 2.50 -10.42 12.64
C GLY A 38 1.85 -11.26 11.52
N GLU A 39 1.29 -10.59 10.51
CA GLU A 39 0.60 -11.23 9.39
C GLU A 39 1.15 -10.75 8.04
N PHE A 40 1.16 -11.65 7.06
CA PHE A 40 1.52 -11.29 5.70
C PHE A 40 0.40 -10.50 5.02
N VAL A 41 0.61 -9.18 4.87
CA VAL A 41 -0.31 -8.24 4.21
C VAL A 41 0.31 -7.69 2.93
N LYS A 42 -0.53 -7.36 1.96
CA LYS A 42 -0.14 -6.76 0.68
C LYS A 42 -0.56 -5.29 0.66
N VAL A 43 0.38 -4.40 0.38
CA VAL A 43 0.10 -2.96 0.27
C VAL A 43 0.13 -2.55 -1.19
N ILE A 44 -0.92 -1.85 -1.65
CA ILE A 44 -1.10 -1.45 -3.04
C ILE A 44 -1.48 0.04 -3.09
N PRO A 45 -1.08 0.80 -4.13
CA PRO A 45 -1.61 2.13 -4.37
C PRO A 45 -3.14 2.11 -4.50
N ALA A 46 -3.84 3.05 -3.87
CA ALA A 46 -5.30 3.11 -3.99
C ALA A 46 -5.76 3.47 -5.42
N SER A 47 -4.88 3.98 -6.28
CA SER A 47 -5.14 4.17 -7.72
C SER A 47 -5.33 2.85 -8.48
N GLU A 48 -4.78 1.74 -7.96
CA GLU A 48 -4.92 0.39 -8.54
C GLU A 48 -6.06 -0.40 -7.90
N ARG A 49 -6.81 0.22 -6.98
CA ARG A 49 -8.02 -0.40 -6.44
C ARG A 49 -9.05 -0.50 -7.56
N PRO A 50 -9.58 -1.70 -7.87
CA PRO A 50 -10.71 -1.80 -8.77
C PRO A 50 -11.86 -1.00 -8.17
N ALA A 51 -12.44 -0.08 -8.95
CA ALA A 51 -13.66 0.59 -8.54
C ALA A 51 -14.72 -0.50 -8.38
N VAL A 52 -15.11 -0.79 -7.14
CA VAL A 52 -16.31 -1.59 -6.88
C VAL A 52 -17.45 -0.82 -7.54
N ALA A 53 -18.04 -1.43 -8.57
CA ALA A 53 -19.19 -0.93 -9.29
C ALA A 53 -20.43 -0.86 -8.38
#